data_AF-R5B2X4-F1
#
_entry.id   AF-R5B2X4-F1
#
_cell.length_a   1.000
_cell.length_b   1.000
_cell.length_c   1.000
_cell.angle_alpha   90.00
_cell.angle_beta   90.00
_cell.angle_gamma   90.00
#
_symmetry.space_group_name_H-M   'P 1'
#
loop_
_entity.id
_entity.type
_entity.pdbx_description
1 polymer ?
#
loop_
_entity_poly.entity_id
_entity_poly.type
_entity_poly.pdbx_seq_one_letter_code
_entity_poly.pdbx_strand_id
1 'polypeptide(L)'
;MSEARVLYCQSCGAMLNVEANRAYIFCQYCGAKNVIASEQMKTNINIGGIQITAKTEIENIIASAEYAVSIGQYSKANEMLVAAIMSGYDDYRIYITKAKIDLQLDHNRSLFESLRKLQQLEQRQNGNQAVTAAIREFMHYRGKNGVTALHISTFHEQMDMVVYCVEHGSDVNCIAGVNRVTPISIMFVPISSKLTGLDGTPFVHHKAAVKEIRRYLMSCGARDSFRFGY
;
A
#
# COMPACT_ATOMS: atom_id res chain seq x y z
N MET A 1 4.47 22.84 -39.91
CA MET A 1 5.94 22.77 -40.09
C MET A 1 6.52 22.26 -38.79
N SER A 2 7.03 21.03 -38.75
CA SER A 2 7.56 20.40 -37.53
C SER A 2 8.92 21.01 -37.16
N GLU A 3 9.05 21.61 -35.98
CA GLU A 3 10.33 22.08 -35.46
C GLU A 3 11.31 20.91 -35.29
N ALA A 4 12.46 20.97 -35.97
CA ALA A 4 13.55 20.03 -35.76
C ALA A 4 14.23 20.37 -34.42
N ARG A 5 14.40 19.35 -33.55
CA ARG A 5 15.14 19.48 -32.30
C ARG A 5 16.52 18.85 -32.44
N VAL A 6 17.52 19.49 -31.84
CA VAL A 6 18.91 19.00 -31.83
C VAL A 6 19.18 18.31 -30.50
N LEU A 7 19.73 17.09 -30.56
CA LEU A 7 20.21 16.33 -29.39
C LEU A 7 21.66 15.92 -29.58
N TYR A 8 22.36 15.60 -28.50
CA TYR A 8 23.72 15.08 -28.56
C TYR A 8 23.75 13.61 -28.13
N CYS A 9 24.50 12.79 -28.87
CA CYS A 9 24.68 11.37 -28.57
C CYS A 9 25.36 11.20 -27.21
N GLN A 10 24.76 10.42 -26.31
CA GLN A 10 25.31 10.15 -24.99
C GLN A 10 26.60 9.33 -25.01
N SER A 11 26.86 8.55 -26.08
CA SER A 11 28.06 7.72 -26.18
C SER A 11 29.24 8.40 -26.87
N CYS A 12 28.99 9.23 -27.90
CA CYS A 12 30.07 9.82 -28.71
C CYS A 12 30.01 11.36 -28.83
N GLY A 13 29.03 12.00 -28.22
CA GLY A 13 28.86 13.46 -28.26
C GLY A 13 28.42 14.03 -29.61
N ALA A 14 28.22 13.19 -30.63
CA ALA A 14 27.82 13.67 -31.95
C ALA A 14 26.43 14.33 -31.95
N MET A 15 26.28 15.39 -32.74
CA MET A 15 25.00 16.08 -32.93
C MET A 15 24.04 15.23 -33.75
N LEU A 16 22.80 15.08 -33.25
CA LEU A 16 21.73 14.29 -33.83
C LEU A 16 20.54 15.20 -34.14
N ASN A 17 20.13 15.23 -35.42
CA ASN A 17 18.93 15.93 -35.84
C ASN A 17 17.72 15.02 -35.65
N VAL A 18 16.78 15.46 -34.83
CA VAL A 18 15.61 14.66 -34.45
C VAL A 18 14.34 15.28 -35.02
N GLU A 19 13.62 14.48 -35.79
CA GLU A 19 12.24 14.78 -36.19
C GLU A 19 11.31 14.69 -34.98
N ALA A 20 10.37 15.62 -34.85
CA ALA A 20 9.36 15.58 -33.80
C ALA A 20 8.60 14.23 -33.82
N ASN A 21 8.36 13.66 -32.63
CA ASN A 21 7.64 12.40 -32.37
C ASN A 21 8.41 11.06 -32.50
N ARG A 22 9.75 11.06 -32.53
CA ARG A 22 10.52 9.80 -32.38
C ARG A 22 10.84 9.51 -30.91
N ALA A 23 10.61 8.27 -30.45
CA ALA A 23 10.90 7.83 -29.07
C ALA A 23 12.40 7.58 -28.83
N TYR A 24 13.13 7.16 -29.86
CA TYR A 24 14.58 6.95 -29.83
C TYR A 24 15.19 7.24 -31.21
N ILE A 25 16.50 7.48 -31.23
CA ILE A 25 17.30 7.62 -32.45
C ILE A 25 18.60 6.85 -32.30
N PHE A 26 19.02 6.14 -33.34
CA PHE A 26 20.35 5.56 -33.40
C PHE A 26 21.35 6.60 -33.88
N CYS A 27 22.47 6.71 -33.19
CA CYS A 27 23.55 7.59 -33.61
C CYS A 27 24.13 7.08 -34.94
N GLN A 28 24.08 7.91 -35.97
CA GLN A 28 24.66 7.60 -37.29
C GLN A 28 26.19 7.45 -37.28
N TYR A 29 26.87 7.91 -36.23
CA TYR A 29 28.33 7.88 -36.13
C TYR A 29 28.85 6.69 -35.33
N CYS A 30 28.17 6.30 -34.23
CA CYS A 30 28.65 5.25 -33.33
C CYS A 30 27.64 4.10 -33.11
N GLY A 31 26.45 4.16 -33.72
CA GLY A 31 25.41 3.14 -33.60
C GLY A 31 24.67 3.11 -32.26
N ALA A 32 25.02 3.95 -31.28
CA ALA A 32 24.40 3.95 -29.96
C ALA A 32 22.93 4.39 -30.02
N LYS A 33 22.05 3.68 -29.31
CA LYS A 33 20.62 4.04 -29.14
C LYS A 33 20.51 5.19 -28.13
N ASN A 34 19.97 6.33 -28.57
CA ASN A 34 19.71 7.50 -27.73
C ASN A 34 18.20 7.66 -27.53
N VAL A 35 17.75 7.76 -26.28
CA VAL A 35 16.34 7.91 -25.92
C VAL A 35 15.96 9.39 -25.90
N ILE A 36 14.96 9.79 -26.67
CA ILE A 36 14.57 11.20 -26.90
C ILE A 36 13.52 11.67 -25.90
N ALA A 37 12.61 10.78 -25.54
CA ALA A 37 11.59 11.00 -24.52
C ALA A 37 11.50 9.75 -23.65
N SER A 38 11.49 9.93 -22.32
CA SER A 38 10.93 8.92 -21.43
C SER A 38 9.54 8.58 -21.94
N GLU A 39 9.19 7.30 -22.05
CA GLU A 39 7.85 6.84 -22.40
C GLU A 39 6.80 7.47 -21.47
N GLN A 40 6.33 8.65 -21.82
CA GLN A 40 5.03 9.15 -21.43
C GLN A 40 4.25 9.15 -22.71
N MET A 41 3.53 8.03 -22.96
CA MET A 41 2.44 8.00 -23.92
C MET A 41 1.47 9.13 -23.60
N LYS A 42 1.63 10.29 -24.25
CA LYS A 42 0.61 11.33 -24.31
C LYS A 42 -0.21 11.10 -25.57
N THR A 43 -1.11 10.12 -25.53
CA THR A 43 -2.17 9.97 -26.54
C THR A 43 -3.36 10.83 -26.13
N ASN A 44 -3.20 12.15 -26.17
CA ASN A 44 -4.34 13.05 -26.05
C ASN A 44 -5.16 12.95 -27.35
N ILE A 45 -6.25 12.20 -27.31
CA ILE A 45 -7.20 12.13 -28.42
C ILE A 45 -8.26 13.21 -28.16
N ASN A 46 -8.38 14.16 -29.08
CA ASN A 46 -9.41 15.19 -29.05
C ASN A 46 -10.48 14.83 -30.07
N ILE A 47 -11.66 14.40 -29.61
CA ILE A 47 -12.84 14.19 -30.45
C ILE A 47 -13.88 15.22 -30.06
N GLY A 48 -14.20 16.14 -30.97
CA GLY A 48 -15.35 17.03 -30.83
C GLY A 48 -15.35 17.93 -29.59
N GLY A 49 -14.17 18.33 -29.07
CA GLY A 49 -14.07 19.19 -27.88
C GLY A 49 -14.00 18.43 -26.55
N ILE A 50 -14.04 17.10 -26.57
CA ILE A 50 -13.77 16.27 -25.40
C ILE A 50 -12.26 15.97 -25.36
N GLN A 51 -11.57 16.60 -24.41
CA GLN A 51 -10.19 16.24 -24.09
C GLN A 51 -10.20 14.95 -23.27
N ILE A 52 -9.85 13.82 -23.90
CA ILE A 52 -9.58 12.57 -23.18
C ILE A 52 -8.10 12.60 -22.80
N THR A 53 -7.81 12.92 -21.53
CA THR A 53 -6.46 12.78 -20.99
C THR A 53 -6.18 11.30 -20.77
N ALA A 54 -5.20 10.74 -21.48
CA ALA A 54 -4.73 9.38 -21.24
C ALA A 54 -4.25 9.29 -19.78
N LYS A 55 -4.92 8.45 -18.99
CA LYS A 55 -4.44 8.02 -17.67
C LYS A 55 -3.04 7.42 -17.87
N THR A 56 -2.06 7.86 -17.08
CA THR A 56 -0.71 7.27 -17.11
C THR A 56 -0.80 5.76 -16.86
N GLU A 57 0.14 4.97 -17.39
CA GLU A 57 0.10 3.49 -17.27
C GLU A 57 -0.21 3.01 -15.84
N ILE A 58 0.39 3.68 -14.84
CA ILE A 58 0.15 3.44 -13.41
C ILE A 58 -1.30 3.67 -12.95
N GLU A 59 -2.00 4.68 -13.48
CA GLU A 59 -3.39 4.99 -13.14
C GLU A 59 -4.33 3.89 -13.65
N ASN A 60 -4.03 3.31 -14.81
CA ASN A 60 -4.80 2.20 -15.36
C ASN A 60 -4.56 0.92 -14.56
N ILE A 61 -3.31 0.67 -14.13
CA ILE A 61 -2.98 -0.47 -13.27
C ILE A 61 -3.73 -0.37 -11.94
N ILE A 62 -3.65 0.79 -11.27
CA ILE A 62 -4.32 1.00 -9.97
C ILE A 62 -5.83 0.85 -10.13
N ALA A 63 -6.45 1.52 -11.11
CA ALA A 63 -7.89 1.41 -11.34
C ALA A 63 -8.33 -0.04 -11.64
N SER A 64 -7.52 -0.79 -12.39
CA SER A 64 -7.81 -2.20 -12.69
C SER A 64 -7.66 -3.09 -11.47
N ALA A 65 -6.66 -2.85 -10.62
CA ALA A 65 -6.46 -3.57 -9.37
C ALA A 65 -7.59 -3.27 -8.37
N GLU A 66 -8.01 -2.02 -8.23
CA GLU A 66 -9.14 -1.62 -7.39
C GLU A 66 -10.44 -2.24 -7.88
N TYR A 67 -10.67 -2.28 -9.19
CA TYR A 67 -11.81 -2.98 -9.77
C TYR A 67 -11.77 -4.48 -9.45
N ALA A 68 -10.61 -5.13 -9.64
CA ALA A 68 -10.43 -6.53 -9.30
C ALA A 68 -10.69 -6.82 -7.80
N VAL A 69 -10.25 -5.93 -6.90
CA VAL A 69 -10.58 -5.99 -5.46
C VAL A 69 -12.09 -5.89 -5.24
N SER A 70 -12.78 -4.98 -5.93
CA SER A 70 -14.24 -4.79 -5.78
C SER A 70 -15.07 -6.01 -6.16
N ILE A 71 -14.57 -6.85 -7.08
CA ILE A 71 -15.22 -8.10 -7.50
C ILE A 71 -14.63 -9.35 -6.82
N GLY A 72 -13.80 -9.17 -5.79
CA GLY A 72 -13.20 -10.26 -5.00
C GLY A 72 -12.05 -11.03 -5.67
N GLN A 73 -11.50 -10.53 -6.77
CA GLN A 73 -10.35 -11.12 -7.46
C GLN A 73 -9.01 -10.67 -6.84
N TYR A 74 -8.83 -10.95 -5.55
CA TYR A 74 -7.69 -10.46 -4.77
C TYR A 74 -6.32 -10.95 -5.28
N SER A 75 -6.20 -12.22 -5.68
CA SER A 75 -4.94 -12.76 -6.20
C SER A 75 -4.51 -12.07 -7.50
N LYS A 76 -5.46 -11.88 -8.42
CA LYS A 76 -5.21 -11.17 -9.68
C LYS A 76 -4.84 -9.71 -9.44
N ALA A 77 -5.56 -9.03 -8.56
CA ALA A 77 -5.21 -7.67 -8.17
C ALA A 77 -3.79 -7.60 -7.59
N ASN A 78 -3.42 -8.55 -6.73
CA ASN A 78 -2.09 -8.62 -6.14
C ASN A 78 -0.99 -8.81 -7.20
N GLU A 79 -1.19 -9.73 -8.15
CA GLU A 79 -0.24 -9.96 -9.25
C GLU A 79 0.00 -8.69 -10.07
N MET A 80 -1.06 -7.96 -10.41
CA MET A 80 -0.96 -6.68 -11.14
C MET A 80 -0.14 -5.65 -10.37
N LEU A 81 -0.38 -5.52 -9.07
CA LEU A 81 0.33 -4.57 -8.22
C LEU A 81 1.79 -4.97 -8.00
N VAL A 82 2.08 -6.26 -7.83
CA VAL A 82 3.45 -6.77 -7.71
C VAL A 82 4.23 -6.52 -9.00
N ALA A 83 3.63 -6.77 -10.16
CA ALA A 83 4.26 -6.46 -11.45
C ALA A 83 4.61 -4.97 -11.54
N ALA A 84 3.70 -4.08 -11.13
CA ALA A 84 3.96 -2.64 -11.10
C ALA A 84 5.14 -2.26 -10.18
N ILE A 85 5.19 -2.84 -8.98
CA ILE A 85 6.32 -2.63 -8.06
C ILE A 85 7.64 -3.11 -8.70
N MET A 86 7.63 -4.28 -9.34
CA MET A 86 8.81 -4.83 -10.03
C MET A 86 9.25 -3.97 -11.23
N SER A 87 8.31 -3.29 -11.88
CA SER A 87 8.59 -2.30 -12.94
C SER A 87 9.06 -0.94 -12.41
N GLY A 88 9.22 -0.79 -11.09
CA GLY A 88 9.76 0.42 -10.46
C GLY A 88 8.72 1.47 -10.07
N TYR A 89 7.43 1.15 -10.12
CA TYR A 89 6.39 2.05 -9.63
C TYR A 89 6.38 2.10 -8.10
N ASP A 90 6.55 3.30 -7.54
CA ASP A 90 6.59 3.57 -6.09
C ASP A 90 5.49 4.59 -5.71
N ASP A 91 4.23 4.15 -5.75
CA ASP A 91 3.04 4.97 -5.49
C ASP A 91 2.29 4.46 -4.24
N TYR A 92 1.91 5.36 -3.34
CA TYR A 92 1.24 5.00 -2.08
C TYR A 92 -0.09 4.24 -2.32
N ARG A 93 -0.78 4.52 -3.43
CA ARG A 93 -2.05 3.84 -3.78
C ARG A 93 -1.84 2.35 -4.06
N ILE A 94 -0.70 1.97 -4.64
CA ILE A 94 -0.34 0.56 -4.81
C ILE A 94 -0.30 -0.13 -3.45
N TYR A 95 0.42 0.46 -2.49
CA TYR A 95 0.61 -0.14 -1.17
C TYR A 95 -0.65 -0.11 -0.31
N ILE A 96 -1.52 0.89 -0.45
CA ILE A 96 -2.85 0.90 0.17
C ILE A 96 -3.69 -0.27 -0.37
N THR A 97 -3.80 -0.40 -1.70
CA THR A 97 -4.60 -1.46 -2.32
C THR A 97 -4.04 -2.84 -1.99
N LYS A 98 -2.71 -2.96 -1.94
CA LYS A 98 -2.04 -4.19 -1.50
C LYS A 98 -2.35 -4.50 -0.03
N ALA A 99 -2.28 -3.53 0.87
CA ALA A 99 -2.65 -3.74 2.27
C ALA A 99 -4.11 -4.15 2.45
N LYS A 100 -5.04 -3.59 1.65
CA LYS A 100 -6.45 -4.02 1.61
C LYS A 100 -6.59 -5.48 1.18
N ILE A 101 -5.84 -5.91 0.17
CA ILE A 101 -5.77 -7.31 -0.28
C ILE A 101 -5.21 -8.20 0.82
N ASP A 102 -4.10 -7.80 1.45
CA ASP A 102 -3.44 -8.59 2.48
C ASP A 102 -4.36 -8.81 3.70
N LEU A 103 -5.19 -7.82 4.06
CA LEU A 103 -6.24 -7.95 5.08
C LEU A 103 -7.39 -8.89 4.67
N GLN A 104 -7.68 -9.03 3.38
CA GLN A 104 -8.69 -9.98 2.88
C GLN A 104 -8.15 -11.42 2.82
N LEU A 105 -6.86 -11.56 2.51
CA LEU A 105 -6.19 -12.85 2.39
C LEU A 105 -5.52 -13.33 3.68
N ASP A 106 -5.49 -12.52 4.74
CA ASP A 106 -4.80 -12.80 6.02
C ASP A 106 -3.28 -12.96 5.84
N HIS A 107 -2.69 -12.16 4.94
CA HIS A 107 -1.25 -12.17 4.63
C HIS A 107 -0.46 -11.19 5.51
N ASN A 108 -0.39 -11.48 6.81
CA ASN A 108 0.15 -10.57 7.83
C ASN A 108 1.56 -10.04 7.55
N ARG A 109 2.49 -10.87 7.06
CA ARG A 109 3.85 -10.43 6.70
C ARG A 109 3.82 -9.33 5.62
N SER A 110 3.04 -9.56 4.57
CA SER A 110 2.98 -8.65 3.43
C SER A 110 2.18 -7.39 3.74
N LEU A 111 1.21 -7.48 4.64
CA LEU A 111 0.54 -6.31 5.22
C LEU A 111 1.57 -5.39 5.89
N PHE A 112 2.41 -5.92 6.77
CA PHE A 112 3.42 -5.10 7.47
C PHE A 112 4.48 -4.52 6.53
N GLU A 113 4.87 -5.24 5.48
CA GLU A 113 5.74 -4.69 4.42
C GLU A 113 5.07 -3.49 3.73
N SER A 114 3.78 -3.60 3.41
CA SER A 114 3.00 -2.51 2.80
C SER A 114 2.84 -1.32 3.75
N LEU A 115 2.53 -1.54 5.04
CA LEU A 115 2.38 -0.49 6.04
C LEU A 115 3.68 0.31 6.25
N ARG A 116 4.83 -0.38 6.39
CA ARG A 116 6.12 0.29 6.51
C ARG A 116 6.48 1.10 5.27
N LYS A 117 6.13 0.58 4.10
CA LYS A 117 6.36 1.30 2.85
C LYS A 117 5.47 2.54 2.74
N LEU A 118 4.21 2.48 3.19
CA LEU A 118 3.32 3.63 3.31
C LEU A 118 3.89 4.70 4.26
N GLN A 119 4.34 4.29 5.44
CA GLN A 119 4.96 5.19 6.41
C GLN A 119 6.19 5.89 5.81
N GLN A 120 7.05 5.16 5.09
CA GLN A 120 8.21 5.76 4.40
C GLN A 120 7.79 6.75 3.31
N LEU A 121 6.78 6.40 2.51
CA LEU A 121 6.29 7.27 1.42
C LEU A 121 5.67 8.56 1.97
N GLU A 122 4.88 8.47 3.04
CA GLU A 122 4.28 9.63 3.68
C GLU A 122 5.35 10.59 4.22
N GLN A 123 6.38 10.06 4.90
CA GLN A 123 7.50 10.86 5.40
C GLN A 123 8.25 11.59 4.27
N ARG A 124 8.46 10.92 3.12
CA ARG A 124 9.13 11.53 1.95
C ARG A 124 8.31 12.63 1.31
N GLN A 125 6.98 12.51 1.34
CA GLN A 125 6.07 13.45 0.68
C GLN A 125 5.63 14.63 1.58
N ASN A 126 6.27 14.78 2.75
CA ASN A 126 6.19 15.89 3.70
C ASN A 126 4.90 16.74 3.62
N GLY A 127 3.82 16.24 4.22
CA GLY A 127 2.56 16.99 4.34
C GLY A 127 1.65 16.92 3.12
N ASN A 128 1.88 15.99 2.18
CA ASN A 128 0.92 15.70 1.13
C ASN A 128 -0.40 15.19 1.72
N GLN A 129 -1.37 16.11 1.81
CA GLN A 129 -2.69 15.85 2.39
C GLN A 129 -3.43 14.70 1.69
N ALA A 130 -3.18 14.47 0.39
CA ALA A 130 -3.82 13.38 -0.34
C ALA A 130 -3.34 12.01 0.15
N VAL A 131 -2.04 11.87 0.46
CA VAL A 131 -1.45 10.63 1.00
C VAL A 131 -2.00 10.37 2.40
N THR A 132 -1.91 11.36 3.28
CA THR A 132 -2.39 11.23 4.67
C THR A 132 -3.91 10.96 4.70
N ALA A 133 -4.70 11.61 3.84
CA ALA A 133 -6.14 11.34 3.76
C ALA A 133 -6.44 9.91 3.30
N ALA A 134 -5.72 9.42 2.28
CA ALA A 134 -5.90 8.04 1.81
C ALA A 134 -5.46 7.00 2.86
N ILE A 135 -4.38 7.26 3.61
CA ILE A 135 -3.93 6.41 4.72
C ILE A 135 -5.00 6.38 5.82
N ARG A 136 -5.55 7.54 6.21
CA ARG A 136 -6.65 7.63 7.19
C ARG A 136 -7.87 6.83 6.75
N GLU A 137 -8.28 6.96 5.50
CA GLU A 137 -9.38 6.17 4.95
C GLU A 137 -9.08 4.66 5.04
N PHE A 138 -7.86 4.25 4.68
CA PHE A 138 -7.42 2.87 4.79
C PHE A 138 -7.43 2.32 6.22
N MET A 139 -7.13 3.12 7.24
CA MET A 139 -7.14 2.66 8.64
C MET A 139 -8.50 2.13 9.11
N HIS A 140 -9.58 2.57 8.47
CA HIS A 140 -10.93 2.08 8.73
C HIS A 140 -11.33 0.86 7.87
N TYR A 141 -10.47 0.43 6.94
CA TYR A 141 -10.76 -0.69 6.07
C TYR A 141 -10.91 -2.00 6.86
N ARG A 142 -12.00 -2.71 6.56
CA ARG A 142 -12.38 -3.95 7.21
C ARG A 142 -12.13 -5.11 6.26
N GLY A 143 -11.09 -5.88 6.55
CA GLY A 143 -10.71 -7.07 5.81
C GLY A 143 -11.59 -8.27 6.14
N LYS A 144 -11.00 -9.46 6.02
CA LYS A 144 -11.67 -10.72 6.33
C LYS A 144 -12.18 -10.72 7.77
N ASN A 145 -13.43 -11.15 7.97
CA ASN A 145 -14.11 -11.13 9.27
C ASN A 145 -14.19 -9.75 9.96
N GLY A 146 -14.01 -8.67 9.20
CA GLY A 146 -14.05 -7.31 9.72
C GLY A 146 -12.78 -6.87 10.47
N VAL A 147 -11.70 -7.64 10.36
CA VAL A 147 -10.38 -7.36 10.95
C VAL A 147 -9.76 -6.12 10.28
N THR A 148 -9.13 -5.27 11.07
CA THR A 148 -8.46 -4.04 10.61
C THR A 148 -6.95 -4.11 10.78
N ALA A 149 -6.21 -3.17 10.19
CA ALA A 149 -4.76 -3.07 10.37
C ALA A 149 -4.36 -2.97 11.86
N LEU A 150 -5.15 -2.26 12.67
CA LEU A 150 -4.90 -2.13 14.11
C LEU A 150 -5.04 -3.47 14.86
N HIS A 151 -6.03 -4.30 14.49
CA HIS A 151 -6.19 -5.64 15.08
C HIS A 151 -4.94 -6.50 14.84
N ILE A 152 -4.46 -6.55 13.59
CA ILE A 152 -3.28 -7.34 13.23
C ILE A 152 -2.02 -6.79 13.90
N SER A 153 -1.82 -5.48 13.87
CA SER A 153 -0.67 -4.83 14.52
C SER A 153 -0.62 -5.12 16.02
N THR A 154 -1.79 -5.12 16.66
CA THR A 154 -1.90 -5.39 18.09
C THR A 154 -1.69 -6.88 18.41
N PHE A 155 -2.28 -7.79 17.62
CA PHE A 155 -2.10 -9.24 17.79
C PHE A 155 -0.64 -9.68 17.63
N HIS A 156 0.09 -9.10 16.67
CA HIS A 156 1.51 -9.38 16.44
C HIS A 156 2.45 -8.49 17.27
N GLU A 157 1.92 -7.76 18.25
CA GLU A 157 2.70 -6.96 19.21
C GLU A 157 3.63 -5.91 18.55
N GLN A 158 3.25 -5.37 17.39
CA GLN A 158 4.05 -4.40 16.64
C GLN A 158 3.69 -2.97 17.04
N MET A 159 4.32 -2.48 18.11
CA MET A 159 4.02 -1.18 18.71
C MET A 159 4.14 -0.01 17.72
N ASP A 160 5.16 -0.01 16.87
CA ASP A 160 5.37 1.00 15.83
C ASP A 160 4.15 1.09 14.89
N MET A 161 3.62 -0.06 14.48
CA MET A 161 2.45 -0.13 13.62
C MET A 161 1.14 0.16 14.37
N VAL A 162 1.06 -0.18 15.66
CA VAL A 162 -0.06 0.22 16.53
C VAL A 162 -0.16 1.74 16.62
N VAL A 163 0.95 2.41 16.95
CA VAL A 163 1.02 3.87 17.02
C VAL A 163 0.65 4.48 15.66
N TYR A 164 1.28 4.00 14.58
CA TYR A 164 0.99 4.48 13.24
C TYR A 164 -0.50 4.35 12.87
N CYS A 165 -1.13 3.22 13.19
CA CYS A 165 -2.56 3.01 12.94
C CYS A 165 -3.43 4.01 13.74
N VAL A 166 -3.12 4.22 15.01
CA VAL A 166 -3.90 5.09 15.92
C VAL A 166 -3.75 6.57 15.56
N GLU A 167 -2.53 7.04 15.26
CA GLU A 167 -2.28 8.42 14.82
C GLU A 167 -3.00 8.76 13.50
N HIS A 168 -3.25 7.74 12.68
CA HIS A 168 -4.02 7.83 11.44
C HIS A 168 -5.51 7.55 11.63
N GLY A 169 -6.02 7.59 12.86
CA GLY A 169 -7.45 7.60 13.15
C GLY A 169 -8.11 6.23 13.25
N SER A 170 -7.34 5.14 13.38
CA SER A 170 -7.93 3.82 13.61
C SER A 170 -8.87 3.84 14.82
N ASP A 171 -10.04 3.22 14.68
CA ASP A 171 -10.96 3.03 15.80
C ASP A 171 -10.39 1.96 16.76
N VAL A 172 -9.88 2.43 17.90
CA VAL A 172 -9.29 1.60 18.97
C VAL A 172 -10.30 0.66 19.64
N ASN A 173 -11.60 0.87 19.41
CA ASN A 173 -12.70 0.04 19.91
C ASN A 173 -13.38 -0.77 18.80
N CYS A 174 -12.83 -0.78 17.59
CA CYS A 174 -13.42 -1.51 16.46
C CYS A 174 -13.59 -2.99 16.82
N ILE A 175 -14.75 -3.56 16.51
CA ILE A 175 -15.05 -4.96 16.83
C ILE A 175 -14.91 -5.81 15.58
N ALA A 176 -14.12 -6.89 15.62
CA ALA A 176 -13.95 -7.84 14.53
C ALA A 176 -14.26 -9.29 14.94
N GLY A 177 -14.51 -10.14 13.93
CA GLY A 177 -14.71 -11.57 14.09
C GLY A 177 -16.01 -11.98 14.79
N VAL A 178 -16.28 -13.30 14.77
CA VAL A 178 -17.44 -13.90 15.43
C VAL A 178 -17.38 -13.70 16.95
N ASN A 179 -16.16 -13.71 17.51
CA ASN A 179 -15.91 -13.51 18.93
C ASN A 179 -15.98 -12.03 19.37
N ARG A 180 -16.31 -11.11 18.45
CA ARG A 180 -16.44 -9.68 18.73
C ARG A 180 -15.23 -9.10 19.46
N VAL A 181 -14.04 -9.38 18.95
CA VAL A 181 -12.79 -8.94 19.56
C VAL A 181 -12.50 -7.47 19.22
N THR A 182 -11.94 -6.73 20.17
CA THR A 182 -11.36 -5.40 19.96
C THR A 182 -9.86 -5.52 19.73
N PRO A 183 -9.17 -4.44 19.31
CA PRO A 183 -7.70 -4.40 19.32
C PRO A 183 -7.10 -4.79 20.66
N ILE A 184 -7.68 -4.41 21.81
CA ILE A 184 -7.16 -4.87 23.10
C ILE A 184 -7.40 -6.37 23.30
N SER A 185 -8.64 -6.85 23.07
CA SER A 185 -8.98 -8.23 23.43
C SER A 185 -8.36 -9.26 22.48
N ILE A 186 -7.96 -8.88 21.27
CA ILE A 186 -7.35 -9.80 20.29
C ILE A 186 -6.01 -10.36 20.77
N MET A 187 -5.25 -9.59 21.58
CA MET A 187 -3.99 -10.06 22.21
C MET A 187 -4.21 -11.24 23.16
N PHE A 188 -5.46 -11.48 23.56
CA PHE A 188 -5.83 -12.50 24.53
C PHE A 188 -6.67 -13.63 23.90
N VAL A 189 -6.81 -13.67 22.58
CA VAL A 189 -7.52 -14.78 21.93
C VAL A 189 -6.62 -16.01 21.93
N PRO A 190 -7.05 -17.15 22.49
CA PRO A 190 -6.28 -18.37 22.40
C PRO A 190 -6.14 -18.82 20.93
N ILE A 191 -4.91 -19.08 20.52
CA ILE A 191 -4.64 -19.75 19.24
C ILE A 191 -5.16 -21.18 19.42
N SER A 192 -6.13 -21.58 18.59
CA SER A 192 -6.83 -22.86 18.67
C SER A 192 -5.90 -24.01 19.06
N SER A 193 -6.28 -24.75 20.11
CA SER A 193 -5.58 -25.94 20.62
C SER A 193 -5.34 -27.01 19.56
N LYS A 194 -6.15 -27.04 18.49
CA LYS A 194 -5.96 -27.94 17.33
C LYS A 194 -4.71 -27.63 16.50
N LEU A 195 -4.16 -26.42 16.60
CA LEU A 195 -2.97 -25.97 15.85
C LEU A 195 -1.70 -25.96 16.72
N THR A 196 -1.82 -25.91 18.04
CA THR A 196 -0.67 -25.68 18.95
C THR A 196 -0.57 -26.67 20.12
N GLY A 197 -1.57 -27.52 20.36
CA GLY A 197 -1.60 -28.47 21.49
C GLY A 197 -1.74 -27.81 22.87
N LEU A 198 -1.99 -26.49 22.93
CA LEU A 198 -2.13 -25.71 24.16
C LEU A 198 -3.59 -25.62 24.62
N ASP A 199 -3.79 -25.54 25.93
CA ASP A 199 -5.05 -25.63 26.69
C ASP A 199 -6.01 -24.43 26.57
N GLY A 200 -5.90 -23.65 25.49
CA GLY A 200 -6.72 -22.44 25.34
C GLY A 200 -6.27 -21.28 26.24
N THR A 201 -5.07 -21.35 26.81
CA THR A 201 -4.39 -20.18 27.36
C THR A 201 -4.08 -19.17 26.24
N PRO A 202 -4.37 -17.87 26.44
CA PRO A 202 -3.98 -16.84 25.49
C PRO A 202 -2.48 -16.82 25.28
N PHE A 203 -2.04 -16.97 24.03
CA PHE A 203 -0.61 -16.95 23.71
C PHE A 203 -0.12 -15.50 23.68
N VAL A 204 0.45 -15.03 24.79
CA VAL A 204 1.13 -13.74 24.87
C VAL A 204 2.61 -13.99 24.57
N HIS A 205 3.10 -13.53 23.41
CA HIS A 205 4.50 -13.73 23.01
C HIS A 205 5.42 -12.93 23.92
N HIS A 206 5.11 -11.64 24.14
CA HIS A 206 5.91 -10.74 24.97
C HIS A 206 5.04 -9.95 25.94
N LYS A 207 5.02 -10.38 27.19
CA LYS A 207 4.24 -9.75 28.28
C LYS A 207 4.53 -8.25 28.45
N ALA A 208 5.76 -7.82 28.19
CA ALA A 208 6.13 -6.40 28.25
C ALA A 208 5.45 -5.60 27.13
N ALA A 209 5.54 -6.08 25.88
CA ALA A 209 4.94 -5.43 24.72
C ALA A 209 3.41 -5.36 24.83
N VAL A 210 2.75 -6.45 25.23
CA VAL A 210 1.29 -6.46 25.46
C VAL A 210 0.87 -5.44 26.52
N LYS A 211 1.61 -5.33 27.63
CA LYS A 211 1.33 -4.31 28.66
C LYS A 211 1.50 -2.90 28.10
N GLU A 212 2.51 -2.68 27.28
CA GLU A 212 2.80 -1.39 26.69
C GLU A 212 1.71 -0.97 25.69
N ILE A 213 1.39 -1.84 24.73
CA ILE A 213 0.33 -1.62 23.73
C ILE A 213 -1.03 -1.41 24.41
N ARG A 214 -1.37 -2.24 25.41
CA ARG A 214 -2.60 -2.08 26.18
C ARG A 214 -2.68 -0.71 26.85
N ARG A 215 -1.60 -0.26 27.51
CA ARG A 215 -1.57 1.08 28.14
C ARG A 215 -1.73 2.18 27.10
N TYR A 216 -1.03 2.08 25.97
CA TYR A 216 -1.13 3.06 24.89
C TYR A 216 -2.57 3.16 24.35
N LEU A 217 -3.18 2.02 23.97
CA LEU A 217 -4.56 1.98 23.48
C LEU A 217 -5.57 2.54 24.51
N MET A 218 -5.42 2.21 25.79
CA MET A 218 -6.27 2.79 26.86
C MET A 218 -6.10 4.31 26.96
N SER A 219 -4.87 4.82 26.82
CA SER A 219 -4.64 6.27 26.80
C SER A 219 -5.28 6.97 25.58
N CYS A 220 -5.49 6.23 24.49
CA CYS A 220 -6.20 6.65 23.29
C CYS A 220 -7.73 6.41 23.35
N GLY A 221 -8.28 6.01 24.51
CA GLY A 221 -9.73 5.83 24.70
C GLY A 221 -10.25 4.42 24.39
N ALA A 222 -9.38 3.43 24.28
CA ALA A 222 -9.80 2.03 24.19
C ALA A 222 -10.45 1.57 25.50
N ARG A 223 -11.62 0.96 25.39
CA ARG A 223 -12.31 0.32 26.50
C ARG A 223 -11.72 -1.06 26.70
N ASP A 224 -11.33 -1.32 27.94
CA ASP A 224 -10.86 -2.63 28.32
C ASP A 224 -11.89 -3.35 29.17
N SER A 225 -12.73 -4.14 28.51
CA SER A 225 -13.66 -5.05 29.16
C SER A 225 -13.02 -6.39 29.56
N PHE A 226 -11.75 -6.61 29.19
CA PHE A 226 -11.03 -7.84 29.50
C PHE A 226 -10.44 -7.74 30.91
N ARG A 227 -11.19 -8.24 31.91
CA ARG A 227 -10.67 -8.38 33.27
C ARG A 227 -9.65 -9.51 33.27
N PHE A 228 -8.39 -9.20 33.59
CA PHE A 228 -7.47 -10.21 34.11
C PHE A 228 -8.15 -10.82 35.34
N GLY A 229 -8.58 -12.08 35.24
CA GLY A 229 -8.78 -12.91 36.42
C GLY A 229 -7.40 -13.08 37.04
N TYR A 230 -7.10 -12.28 38.05
CA TYR A 230 -6.08 -12.61 39.03
C TYR A 230 -6.71 -13.54 40.07
#